data_AF-A0A4P7N7L4-F1
#
_entry.id   AF-A0A4P7N7L4-F1
#
_cell.length_a   1.000
_cell.length_b   1.000
_cell.length_c   1.000
_cell.angle_alpha   90.00
_cell.angle_beta   90.00
_cell.angle_gamma   90.00
#
_symmetry.space_group_name_H-M   'P 1'
#
loop_
_entity.id
_entity.type
_entity.pdbx_description
1 polymer ?
#
loop_
_entity_poly.entity_id
_entity_poly.type
_entity_poly.pdbx_seq_one_letter_code
_entity_poly.pdbx_strand_id
1 'polypeptide(L)'
;MVPSHPVLLATTAAESAPGSVRVVWVASSVAELAAPPGGVLLDKLDDLASNDAISPHIKYSISKPCNYLQGTEYARRFGNKGIRQPRTQPGQPELGPGEAPILYGTGHPTVNGAYTQLFAGLSPEVGLEKNGAWTTKPESEGGSGIAQEFWAWNEKQVQQYS
;
A
#
# COMPACT_ATOMS: atom_id res chain seq x y z
N MET A 1 -3.37 7.48 22.91
CA MET A 1 -4.48 7.94 22.06
C MET A 1 -4.42 7.08 20.81
N VAL A 2 -5.44 6.25 20.53
CA VAL A 2 -5.44 5.40 19.33
C VAL A 2 -5.88 6.30 18.17
N PRO A 3 -5.17 6.33 17.03
CA PRO A 3 -5.58 7.11 15.87
C PRO A 3 -7.03 6.77 15.51
N SER A 4 -7.85 7.79 15.28
CA SER A 4 -9.31 7.67 15.09
C SER A 4 -9.71 6.94 13.79
N HIS A 5 -8.84 6.94 12.77
CA HIS A 5 -9.14 6.41 11.44
C HIS A 5 -9.30 4.87 11.37
N PRO A 6 -8.44 4.02 11.97
CA PRO A 6 -8.67 2.57 12.01
C PRO A 6 -9.83 2.15 12.93
N VAL A 7 -10.27 3.02 13.85
CA VAL A 7 -11.37 2.69 14.77
C VAL A 7 -12.71 2.69 14.04
N LEU A 8 -13.01 3.71 13.23
CA LEU A 8 -14.26 3.77 12.46
C LEU A 8 -14.43 2.54 11.56
N LEU A 9 -13.39 2.20 10.79
CA LEU A 9 -13.40 1.05 9.89
C LEU A 9 -13.55 -0.27 10.65
N ALA A 10 -12.89 -0.41 11.79
CA ALA A 10 -13.03 -1.61 12.63
C ALA A 10 -14.43 -1.74 13.24
N THR A 11 -15.04 -0.63 13.66
CA THR A 11 -16.42 -0.60 14.17
C THR A 11 -17.42 -0.96 13.07
N THR A 12 -17.33 -0.35 11.89
CA THR A 12 -18.19 -0.70 10.76
C THR A 12 -18.02 -2.16 10.35
N ALA A 13 -16.79 -2.67 10.35
CA ALA A 13 -16.53 -4.06 9.99
C ALA A 13 -17.11 -5.08 10.99
N ALA A 14 -17.24 -4.71 12.27
CA ALA A 14 -17.86 -5.56 13.29
C ALA A 14 -19.38 -5.74 13.10
N GLU A 15 -20.04 -4.76 12.48
CA GLU A 15 -21.49 -4.76 12.23
C GLU A 15 -21.87 -5.18 10.80
N SER A 16 -20.88 -5.34 9.93
CA SER A 16 -21.07 -5.68 8.52
C SER A 16 -20.82 -7.17 8.26
N ALA A 17 -21.27 -7.66 7.10
CA ALA A 17 -20.94 -9.01 6.67
C ALA A 17 -19.41 -9.22 6.57
N PRO A 18 -18.87 -10.38 7.01
CA PRO A 18 -17.43 -10.63 6.92
C PRO A 18 -16.88 -10.40 5.51
N GLY A 19 -15.82 -9.59 5.40
CA GLY A 19 -15.17 -9.27 4.14
C GLY A 19 -15.89 -8.23 3.26
N SER A 20 -16.99 -7.62 3.71
CA SER A 20 -17.65 -6.53 3.00
C SER A 20 -16.97 -5.17 3.22
N VAL A 21 -16.27 -4.98 4.33
CA VAL A 21 -15.45 -3.79 4.62
C VAL A 21 -14.02 -4.04 4.20
N ARG A 22 -13.43 -3.15 3.40
CA ARG A 22 -12.10 -3.37 2.79
C ARG A 22 -11.30 -2.09 2.76
N VAL A 23 -9.98 -2.24 2.84
CA VAL A 23 -9.02 -1.17 2.60
C VAL A 23 -8.11 -1.59 1.46
N VAL A 24 -8.20 -0.86 0.36
CA VAL A 24 -7.45 -1.15 -0.87
C VAL A 24 -6.21 -0.28 -0.93
N TRP A 25 -5.03 -0.90 -0.91
CA TRP A 25 -3.75 -0.20 -1.07
C TRP A 25 -3.30 -0.30 -2.53
N VAL A 26 -3.39 0.82 -3.25
CA VAL A 26 -3.06 0.89 -4.68
C VAL A 26 -1.55 1.10 -4.86
N ALA A 27 -0.86 0.18 -5.52
CA ALA A 27 0.58 0.29 -5.78
C ALA A 27 0.87 0.60 -7.25
N SER A 28 2.05 0.28 -7.75
CA SER A 28 2.45 0.48 -9.15
C SER A 28 3.45 -0.60 -9.56
N SER A 29 3.60 -0.85 -10.87
CA SER A 29 4.68 -1.68 -11.41
C SER A 29 6.06 -1.18 -11.02
N VAL A 30 6.22 0.12 -10.76
CA VAL A 30 7.44 0.70 -10.22
C VAL A 30 7.81 0.09 -8.86
N ALA A 31 6.83 -0.41 -8.09
CA ALA A 31 7.13 -1.12 -6.85
C ALA A 31 7.85 -2.46 -7.06
N GLU A 32 7.62 -3.13 -8.19
CA GLU A 32 8.32 -4.38 -8.55
C GLU A 32 9.68 -4.07 -9.19
N LEU A 33 9.75 -3.00 -9.99
CA LEU A 33 10.94 -2.66 -10.78
C LEU A 33 11.99 -1.84 -10.02
N ALA A 34 11.58 -1.08 -9.00
CA ALA A 34 12.42 -0.09 -8.33
C ALA A 34 12.44 -0.24 -6.80
N ALA A 35 11.86 -1.31 -6.24
CA ALA A 35 12.01 -1.59 -4.82
C ALA A 35 13.48 -1.85 -4.48
N PRO A 36 14.07 -1.13 -3.50
CA PRO A 36 15.38 -1.46 -2.98
C PRO A 36 15.35 -2.83 -2.29
N PRO A 37 16.50 -3.52 -2.17
CA PRO A 37 16.61 -4.71 -1.33
C PRO A 37 16.03 -4.47 0.06
N GLY A 38 15.11 -5.33 0.52
CA GLY A 38 14.38 -5.14 1.78
C GLY A 38 13.05 -4.36 1.65
N GLY A 39 12.75 -3.78 0.48
CA GLY A 39 11.46 -3.18 0.15
C GLY A 39 11.39 -1.65 0.35
N VAL A 40 12.07 -1.10 1.37
CA VAL A 40 12.16 0.35 1.60
C VAL A 40 13.46 0.71 2.32
N LEU A 41 13.99 1.91 2.07
CA LEU A 41 15.13 2.49 2.80
C LEU A 41 14.60 3.23 4.04
N LEU A 42 14.26 2.50 5.10
CA LEU A 42 13.68 3.09 6.32
C LEU A 42 14.52 4.23 6.91
N ASP A 43 15.84 4.07 6.93
CA ASP A 43 16.80 5.05 7.45
C ASP A 43 16.88 6.35 6.62
N LYS A 44 16.31 6.34 5.41
CA LYS A 44 16.26 7.49 4.50
C LYS A 44 14.90 8.15 4.44
N LEU A 45 13.87 7.62 5.11
CA LEU A 45 12.50 8.13 4.96
C LEU A 45 12.33 9.58 5.40
N ASP A 46 12.99 10.00 6.48
CA ASP A 46 12.92 11.40 6.93
C ASP A 46 13.56 12.36 5.90
N ASP A 47 14.73 12.00 5.36
CA ASP A 47 15.39 12.77 4.30
C ASP A 47 14.53 12.80 3.03
N LEU A 48 13.99 11.65 2.61
CA LEU A 48 13.07 11.56 1.47
C LEU A 48 11.82 12.43 1.63
N ALA A 49 11.30 12.53 2.86
CA ALA A 49 10.12 13.34 3.18
C ALA A 49 10.42 14.85 3.16
N SER A 50 11.57 15.28 3.70
CA SER A 50 11.88 16.71 3.87
C SER A 50 12.75 17.34 2.77
N ASN A 51 13.45 16.54 1.98
CA ASN A 51 14.47 17.03 1.05
C ASN A 51 13.91 17.28 -0.36
N ASP A 52 13.69 18.54 -0.69
CA ASP A 52 13.13 18.95 -1.99
C ASP A 52 14.13 18.85 -3.16
N ALA A 53 15.43 18.64 -2.89
CA ALA A 53 16.41 18.40 -3.93
C ALA A 53 16.32 16.97 -4.51
N ILE A 54 15.65 16.05 -3.81
CA ILE A 54 15.44 14.68 -4.30
C ILE A 54 14.35 14.69 -5.36
N SER A 55 14.66 14.14 -6.53
CA SER A 55 13.74 14.07 -7.67
C SER A 55 12.37 13.50 -7.28
N PRO A 56 11.26 14.14 -7.69
CA PRO A 56 9.91 13.62 -7.48
C PRO A 56 9.71 12.19 -8.01
N HIS A 57 10.41 11.80 -9.08
CA HIS A 57 10.35 10.45 -9.62
C HIS A 57 10.97 9.41 -8.67
N ILE A 58 12.03 9.77 -7.94
CA ILE A 58 12.64 8.89 -6.93
C ILE A 58 11.69 8.75 -5.73
N LYS A 59 11.15 9.87 -5.23
CA LYS A 59 10.16 9.86 -4.13
C LYS A 59 8.93 9.02 -4.51
N TYR A 60 8.42 9.17 -5.73
CA TYR A 60 7.33 8.36 -6.27
C TYR A 60 7.70 6.88 -6.31
N SER A 61 8.88 6.54 -6.82
CA SER A 61 9.32 5.14 -6.96
C SER A 61 9.42 4.43 -5.62
N ILE A 62 9.80 5.14 -4.56
CA ILE A 62 9.88 4.61 -3.19
C ILE A 62 8.49 4.54 -2.52
N SER A 63 7.59 5.48 -2.83
CA SER A 63 6.23 5.49 -2.26
C SER A 63 5.40 4.25 -2.63
N LYS A 64 5.70 3.59 -3.75
CA LYS A 64 4.88 2.48 -4.26
C LYS A 64 5.15 1.16 -3.54
N PRO A 65 6.41 0.74 -3.31
CA PRO A 65 6.73 -0.35 -2.38
C PRO A 65 6.18 -0.11 -0.96
N CYS A 66 6.17 1.15 -0.49
CA CYS A 66 5.64 1.51 0.83
C CYS A 66 4.17 1.10 1.01
N ASN A 67 3.35 1.15 -0.06
CA ASN A 67 1.96 0.71 0.01
C ASN A 67 1.82 -0.80 0.28
N TYR A 68 2.80 -1.63 -0.11
CA TYR A 68 2.83 -3.05 0.25
C TYR A 68 3.13 -3.27 1.73
N LEU A 69 4.04 -2.47 2.30
CA LEU A 69 4.37 -2.51 3.73
C LEU A 69 3.20 -2.02 4.58
N GLN A 70 2.59 -0.91 4.17
CA GLN A 70 1.39 -0.37 4.80
C GLN A 70 0.24 -1.37 4.78
N GLY A 71 0.04 -2.01 3.62
CA GLY A 71 -0.88 -3.12 3.50
C GLY A 71 -0.54 -4.24 4.48
N THR A 72 0.65 -4.83 4.36
CA THR A 72 1.09 -5.96 5.20
C THR A 72 0.80 -5.73 6.69
N GLU A 73 1.20 -4.57 7.22
CA GLU A 73 1.01 -4.27 8.63
C GLU A 73 -0.46 -4.02 8.99
N TYR A 74 -1.21 -3.36 8.11
CA TYR A 74 -2.65 -3.18 8.32
C TYR A 74 -3.38 -4.54 8.34
N ALA A 75 -3.04 -5.48 7.46
CA ALA A 75 -3.65 -6.80 7.43
C ALA A 75 -3.30 -7.59 8.71
N ARG A 76 -2.08 -7.46 9.21
CA ARG A 76 -1.68 -8.07 10.48
C ARG A 76 -2.46 -7.50 11.67
N ARG A 77 -2.67 -6.18 11.71
CA ARG A 77 -3.37 -5.49 12.82
C ARG A 77 -4.88 -5.65 12.81
N PHE A 78 -5.48 -5.68 11.62
CA PHE A 78 -6.93 -5.56 11.45
C PHE A 78 -7.56 -6.61 10.52
N GLY A 79 -6.76 -7.51 9.94
CA GLY A 79 -7.27 -8.53 9.01
C GLY A 79 -8.21 -9.55 9.65
N ASN A 80 -8.09 -9.77 10.97
CA ASN A 80 -9.04 -10.55 11.75
C ASN A 80 -10.38 -9.83 12.01
N LYS A 81 -10.48 -8.53 11.71
CA LYS A 81 -11.70 -7.72 11.82
C LYS A 81 -12.47 -7.63 10.50
N GLY A 82 -12.25 -8.58 9.59
CA GLY A 82 -12.94 -8.60 8.30
C GLY A 82 -12.45 -7.56 7.29
N ILE A 83 -11.36 -6.82 7.57
CA ILE A 83 -10.83 -5.79 6.68
C ILE A 83 -9.84 -6.40 5.69
N ARG A 84 -10.18 -6.31 4.40
CA ARG A 84 -9.43 -6.96 3.32
C ARG A 84 -8.52 -6.01 2.55
N GLN A 85 -7.39 -6.55 2.08
CA GLN A 85 -6.44 -5.85 1.22
C GLN A 85 -6.25 -6.51 -0.14
N PRO A 86 -6.88 -5.96 -1.16
CA PRO A 86 -6.57 -6.30 -2.53
C PRO A 86 -5.41 -5.43 -3.06
N ARG A 87 -4.47 -6.06 -3.76
CA ARG A 87 -3.43 -5.37 -4.54
C ARG A 87 -4.08 -4.81 -5.79
N THR A 88 -3.91 -3.52 -6.03
CA THR A 88 -4.39 -2.91 -7.27
C THR A 88 -3.26 -2.18 -7.96
N GLN A 89 -3.11 -2.48 -9.24
CA GLN A 89 -2.30 -1.71 -10.15
C GLN A 89 -3.25 -0.79 -10.91
N PRO A 90 -3.03 0.53 -10.91
CA PRO A 90 -3.71 1.39 -11.85
C PRO A 90 -3.08 1.15 -13.23
N GLY A 91 -3.93 0.92 -14.22
CA GLY A 91 -3.63 1.20 -15.62
C GLY A 91 -3.19 2.65 -15.73
N GLN A 92 -2.21 2.89 -16.60
CA GLN A 92 -1.57 4.19 -16.76
C GLN A 92 -2.61 5.21 -17.29
N PRO A 93 -2.75 6.41 -16.71
CA PRO A 93 -3.45 7.49 -17.40
C PRO A 93 -2.71 7.87 -18.69
N GLU A 94 -3.41 8.44 -19.68
CA GLU A 94 -2.76 9.06 -20.84
C GLU A 94 -1.92 10.23 -20.34
N LEU A 95 -0.61 10.07 -20.29
CA LEU A 95 0.33 11.09 -19.87
C LEU A 95 0.86 11.84 -21.10
N GLY A 96 1.00 13.16 -20.96
CA GLY A 96 1.44 14.05 -22.04
C GLY A 96 2.87 13.77 -22.52
N PRO A 97 3.27 14.33 -23.67
CA PRO A 97 4.58 14.07 -24.25
C PRO A 97 5.71 14.57 -23.33
N GLY A 98 6.54 13.64 -22.84
CA GLY A 98 7.72 13.93 -21.99
C GLY A 98 7.96 12.94 -20.85
N GLU A 99 7.01 12.07 -20.53
CA GLU A 99 7.16 11.07 -19.47
C GLU A 99 7.81 9.76 -19.97
N ALA A 100 8.61 9.12 -19.11
CA ALA A 100 9.68 8.20 -19.47
C ALA A 100 9.28 7.01 -20.41
N PRO A 101 10.12 6.68 -21.42
CA PRO A 101 9.88 5.57 -22.38
C PRO A 101 9.73 4.18 -21.75
N ILE A 102 10.16 4.00 -20.50
CA ILE A 102 10.16 2.72 -19.77
C ILE A 102 8.73 2.21 -19.48
N LEU A 103 7.71 3.07 -19.57
CA LEU A 103 6.31 2.70 -19.36
C LEU A 103 5.57 2.28 -20.64
N TYR A 104 6.17 2.47 -21.81
CA TYR A 104 5.49 2.31 -23.12
C TYR A 104 5.35 0.86 -23.60
N GLY A 105 6.06 -0.10 -23.00
CA GLY A 105 6.12 -1.49 -23.51
C GLY A 105 5.12 -2.49 -22.90
N THR A 106 4.35 -2.11 -21.87
CA THR A 106 3.50 -3.05 -21.09
C THR A 106 2.13 -2.47 -20.69
N GLY A 107 1.75 -1.31 -21.27
CA GLY A 107 0.60 -0.53 -20.84
C GLY A 107 -0.74 -1.17 -21.21
N HIS A 108 -1.52 -1.56 -20.19
CA HIS A 108 -2.94 -1.83 -20.35
C HIS A 108 -3.72 -0.51 -20.39
N PRO A 109 -4.83 -0.41 -21.14
CA PRO A 109 -5.71 0.76 -21.14
C PRO A 109 -6.04 1.26 -19.72
N THR A 110 -6.11 2.59 -19.53
CA THR A 110 -6.45 3.23 -18.25
C THR A 110 -7.68 2.62 -17.58
N VAL A 111 -8.68 2.25 -18.40
CA VAL A 111 -9.92 1.61 -17.96
C VAL A 111 -9.68 0.29 -17.22
N ASN A 112 -8.66 -0.48 -17.59
CA ASN A 112 -8.29 -1.72 -16.91
C ASN A 112 -7.74 -1.46 -15.50
N GLY A 113 -7.16 -0.27 -15.28
CA GLY A 113 -6.80 0.21 -13.95
C GLY A 113 -7.98 0.41 -13.03
N ALA A 114 -9.03 1.06 -13.57
CA ALA A 114 -10.27 1.24 -12.84
C ALA A 114 -10.92 -0.11 -12.53
N TYR A 115 -10.95 -1.04 -13.50
CA TYR A 115 -11.48 -2.38 -13.27
C TYR A 115 -10.71 -3.15 -12.20
N THR A 116 -9.38 -3.01 -12.15
CA THR A 116 -8.57 -3.64 -11.11
C THR A 116 -8.96 -3.12 -9.73
N GLN A 117 -9.19 -1.81 -9.60
CA GLN A 117 -9.62 -1.18 -8.35
C GLN A 117 -11.05 -1.56 -7.94
N LEU A 118 -11.99 -1.61 -8.90
CA LEU A 118 -13.37 -2.03 -8.66
C LEU A 118 -13.45 -3.51 -8.30
N PHE A 119 -12.73 -4.37 -9.02
CA PHE A 119 -12.65 -5.81 -8.72
C PHE A 119 -12.10 -6.04 -7.32
N ALA A 120 -11.00 -5.38 -6.98
CA ALA A 120 -10.43 -5.37 -5.65
C ALA A 120 -11.44 -4.92 -4.56
N GLY A 121 -12.07 -3.77 -4.74
CA GLY A 121 -12.96 -3.18 -3.76
C GLY A 121 -14.29 -3.93 -3.60
N LEU A 122 -14.82 -4.51 -4.67
CA LEU A 122 -16.22 -4.94 -4.73
C LEU A 122 -16.41 -6.43 -5.05
N SER A 123 -15.43 -7.12 -5.63
CA SER A 123 -15.61 -8.51 -6.06
C SER A 123 -15.68 -9.47 -4.86
N PRO A 124 -16.62 -10.42 -4.84
CA PRO A 124 -16.65 -11.48 -3.83
C PRO A 124 -15.54 -12.52 -4.01
N GLU A 125 -14.96 -12.66 -5.21
CA GLU A 125 -13.83 -13.59 -5.50
C GLU A 125 -12.54 -13.18 -4.78
N VAL A 126 -12.50 -11.93 -4.38
CA VAL A 126 -11.47 -11.35 -3.56
C VAL A 126 -11.86 -11.78 -2.12
N GLY A 127 -11.54 -13.04 -1.75
CA GLY A 127 -11.82 -13.72 -0.47
C GLY A 127 -10.70 -13.70 0.59
N LEU A 128 -11.01 -13.95 1.87
CA LEU A 128 -10.09 -13.72 3.01
C LEU A 128 -8.78 -14.52 2.95
N GLU A 129 -8.76 -15.63 2.22
CA GLU A 129 -7.64 -16.55 2.07
C GLU A 129 -6.39 -15.95 1.40
N LYS A 130 -6.52 -14.80 0.72
CA LYS A 130 -5.40 -14.11 0.05
C LYS A 130 -4.99 -12.81 0.75
N ASN A 131 -5.46 -12.55 1.98
CA ASN A 131 -5.14 -11.32 2.72
C ASN A 131 -3.65 -11.31 3.12
N GLY A 132 -2.90 -10.26 2.76
CA GLY A 132 -1.48 -10.15 3.14
C GLY A 132 -0.53 -11.13 2.43
N ALA A 133 -0.87 -11.64 1.23
CA ALA A 133 -0.03 -12.61 0.51
C ALA A 133 1.39 -12.13 0.10
N TRP A 134 1.78 -10.90 0.45
CA TRP A 134 3.14 -10.34 0.29
C TRP A 134 3.80 -9.99 1.63
N THR A 135 3.48 -10.78 2.67
CA THR A 135 3.92 -10.50 4.04
C THR A 135 5.44 -10.62 4.18
N THR A 136 6.09 -9.49 4.45
CA THR A 136 7.29 -9.52 5.28
C THR A 136 6.82 -9.88 6.69
N LYS A 137 7.32 -11.00 7.23
CA LYS A 137 6.95 -11.43 8.58
C LYS A 137 7.51 -10.44 9.62
N PRO A 138 6.86 -10.30 10.79
CA PRO A 138 7.48 -9.60 11.91
C PRO A 138 8.75 -10.34 12.35
N GLU A 139 9.66 -9.63 13.05
CA GLU A 139 10.89 -10.25 13.59
C GLU A 139 10.58 -11.43 14.51
N SER A 140 9.50 -11.33 15.30
CA SER A 140 9.02 -12.39 16.19
C SER A 140 8.64 -13.70 15.48
N GLU A 141 8.44 -13.65 14.16
CA GLU A 141 8.11 -14.79 13.30
C GLU A 141 9.24 -15.09 12.28
N GLY A 142 10.43 -14.53 12.50
CA GLY A 142 11.61 -14.74 11.65
C GLY A 142 11.62 -13.93 10.35
N GLY A 143 10.85 -12.85 10.25
CA GLY A 143 10.93 -11.90 9.14
C GLY A 143 11.72 -10.64 9.46
N SER A 144 11.65 -9.65 8.58
CA SER A 144 12.45 -8.43 8.69
C SER A 144 11.87 -7.36 9.62
N GLY A 145 10.61 -7.49 10.08
CA GLY A 145 9.96 -6.45 10.91
C GLY A 145 9.67 -5.12 10.19
N ILE A 146 10.15 -4.95 8.95
CA ILE A 146 10.21 -3.67 8.25
C ILE A 146 8.83 -3.00 8.07
N ALA A 147 7.76 -3.79 7.93
CA ALA A 147 6.40 -3.26 7.83
C ALA A 147 5.92 -2.62 9.14
N GLN A 148 6.34 -3.15 10.29
CA GLN A 148 6.01 -2.62 11.62
C GLN A 148 6.75 -1.31 11.88
N GLU A 149 8.03 -1.26 11.53
CA GLU A 149 8.84 -0.04 11.64
C GLU A 149 8.32 1.05 10.71
N PHE A 150 7.98 0.70 9.46
CA PHE A 150 7.37 1.63 8.51
C PHE A 150 6.06 2.21 9.03
N TRP A 151 5.19 1.36 9.60
CA TRP A 151 3.95 1.82 10.23
C TRP A 151 4.22 2.79 11.38
N ALA A 152 5.14 2.44 12.29
CA ALA A 152 5.50 3.29 13.42
C ALA A 152 6.08 4.63 12.97
N TRP A 153 6.84 4.65 11.87
CA TRP A 153 7.31 5.89 11.26
C TRP A 153 6.14 6.73 10.74
N ASN A 154 5.20 6.16 9.98
CA ASN A 154 4.03 6.90 9.47
C ASN A 154 3.17 7.49 10.59
N GLU A 155 2.93 6.74 11.66
CA GLU A 155 2.18 7.23 12.84
C GLU A 155 2.81 8.50 13.43
N LYS A 156 4.14 8.59 13.48
CA LYS A 156 4.84 9.80 13.93
C LYS A 156 4.61 10.97 12.98
N GLN A 157 4.66 10.73 11.66
CA GLN A 157 4.48 11.79 10.64
C GLN A 157 3.06 12.38 10.66
N VAL A 158 2.05 11.55 10.91
CA VAL A 158 0.64 11.97 10.93
C VAL A 158 0.13 12.35 12.31
N GLN A 159 0.96 12.25 13.36
CA GLN A 159 0.57 12.51 14.74
C GLN A 159 -0.02 13.91 14.93
N GLN A 160 0.51 14.91 14.21
CA GLN A 160 0.01 16.28 14.27
C GLN A 160 -1.43 16.46 13.74
N TYR A 161 -1.96 15.48 13.02
CA TYR A 161 -3.31 15.49 12.45
C TYR A 161 -4.30 14.59 13.21
N SER A 162 -3.89 14.01 14.34
CA SER A 162 -4.66 13.02 15.12
C SER A 162 -5.27 13.56 16.40
#